data_AF-A0A961C0P9-F1
#
_entry.id   AF-A0A961C0P9-F1
#
_cell.length_a   1.000
_cell.length_b   1.000
_cell.length_c   1.000
_cell.angle_alpha   90.00
_cell.angle_beta   90.00
_cell.angle_gamma   90.00
#
_symmetry.space_group_name_H-M   'P 1'
#
loop_
_entity.id
_entity.type
_entity.pdbx_description
1 polymer ?
#
loop_
_entity_poly.entity_id
_entity_poly.type
_entity_poly.pdbx_seq_one_letter_code
_entity_poly.pdbx_strand_id
1 'polypeptide(L)'
;GQAVLLVKPQFEVGRGRLGKNGVVKNPADRVSAVAGVLAACRAAGLAPRAVVPTGVPGSTGNHEYLGWVTRRADLALTDDEAAAADAVRTFEGR
;
A
#
# COMPACT_ATOMS: atom_id res chain seq x y z
N GLY A 1 18.00 -8.96 6.16
CA GLY A 1 17.90 -7.92 5.11
C GLY A 1 16.51 -7.33 5.18
N GLN A 2 16.39 -6.03 4.88
CA GLN A 2 15.14 -5.28 4.91
C GLN A 2 15.04 -4.39 3.67
N ALA A 3 13.81 -4.02 3.29
CA ALA A 3 13.55 -3.10 2.20
C ALA A 3 12.35 -2.20 2.53
N VAL A 4 12.29 -1.04 1.86
CA VAL A 4 11.13 -0.16 1.83
C VAL A 4 10.60 -0.13 0.40
N LEU A 5 9.31 -0.35 0.24
CA LEU A 5 8.60 -0.39 -1.03
C LEU A 5 7.71 0.84 -1.14
N LEU A 6 7.78 1.55 -2.28
CA LEU A 6 6.81 2.59 -2.60
C LEU A 6 5.65 1.97 -3.37
N VAL A 7 4.49 1.91 -2.73
CA VAL A 7 3.25 1.39 -3.32
C VAL A 7 2.48 2.54 -3.95
N LYS A 8 2.17 2.39 -5.24
CA LYS A 8 1.46 3.37 -6.06
C LYS A 8 0.17 2.74 -6.58
N PRO A 9 -0.98 2.93 -5.90
CA PRO A 9 -2.22 2.23 -6.23
C PRO A 9 -2.63 2.28 -7.70
N GLN A 10 -2.34 3.39 -8.41
CA GLN A 10 -2.66 3.56 -9.82
C GLN A 10 -2.01 2.52 -10.77
N PHE A 11 -0.97 1.82 -10.31
CA PHE A 11 -0.33 0.74 -11.06
C PHE A 11 -0.82 -0.65 -10.65
N GLU A 12 -1.56 -0.76 -9.54
CA GLU A 12 -2.00 -2.03 -8.95
C GLU A 12 -3.48 -2.34 -9.18
N VAL A 13 -4.36 -1.32 -9.23
CA VAL A 13 -5.83 -1.51 -9.26
C VAL A 13 -6.41 -1.89 -10.63
N GLY A 14 -5.60 -1.83 -11.69
CA GLY A 14 -6.03 -2.07 -13.08
C GLY A 14 -6.83 -0.89 -13.68
N ARG A 15 -6.89 -0.85 -15.02
CA ARG A 15 -7.39 0.33 -15.77
C ARG A 15 -8.84 0.72 -15.46
N GLY A 16 -9.71 -0.24 -15.18
CA GLY A 16 -11.14 0.01 -14.89
C GLY A 16 -11.41 0.74 -13.57
N ARG A 17 -10.40 0.84 -12.70
CA ARG A 17 -10.50 1.49 -11.38
C ARG A 17 -9.79 2.85 -11.33
N LEU A 18 -9.34 3.35 -12.48
CA LEU A 18 -8.70 4.65 -12.61
C LEU A 18 -9.73 5.72 -12.97
N GLY A 19 -9.72 6.84 -12.24
CA GLY A 19 -10.49 8.03 -12.58
C GLY A 19 -9.79 8.90 -13.63
N LYS A 20 -10.26 10.15 -13.76
CA LYS A 20 -9.62 11.18 -14.60
C LYS A 20 -8.13 11.29 -14.26
N ASN A 21 -7.30 11.38 -15.30
CA ASN A 21 -5.83 11.48 -15.20
C ASN A 21 -5.13 10.30 -14.51
N GLY A 22 -5.78 9.12 -14.43
CA GLY A 22 -5.15 7.94 -13.82
C GLY A 22 -5.10 7.98 -12.29
N VAL A 23 -6.00 8.73 -11.65
CA VAL A 23 -6.06 8.85 -10.18
C VAL A 23 -7.00 7.81 -9.58
N VAL A 24 -6.53 7.09 -8.56
CA VAL A 24 -7.36 6.16 -7.78
C VAL A 24 -8.17 6.92 -6.73
N LYS A 25 -9.46 7.16 -7.03
CA LYS A 25 -10.35 7.95 -6.15
C LYS A 25 -10.90 7.15 -4.97
N ASN A 26 -11.29 5.90 -5.21
CA ASN A 26 -11.95 5.07 -4.21
C ASN A 26 -10.93 4.59 -3.14
N PRO A 27 -11.16 4.88 -1.84
CA PRO A 27 -10.32 4.39 -0.76
C PRO A 27 -10.19 2.87 -0.74
N ALA A 28 -11.26 2.14 -1.02
CA ALA A 28 -11.25 0.67 -1.02
C ALA A 28 -10.30 0.11 -2.09
N ASP A 29 -10.18 0.77 -3.24
CA ASP A 29 -9.23 0.37 -4.28
C ASP A 29 -7.78 0.64 -3.86
N ARG A 30 -7.53 1.71 -3.08
CA ARG A 30 -6.20 1.94 -2.48
C ARG A 30 -5.86 0.89 -1.42
N VAL A 31 -6.82 0.52 -0.56
CA VAL A 31 -6.64 -0.56 0.42
C VAL A 31 -6.31 -1.87 -0.30
N SER A 32 -7.09 -2.23 -1.33
CA SER A 32 -6.88 -3.44 -2.11
C SER A 32 -5.50 -3.46 -2.79
N ALA A 33 -5.06 -2.34 -3.35
CA ALA A 33 -3.72 -2.22 -3.94
C ALA A 33 -2.60 -2.45 -2.91
N VAL A 34 -2.68 -1.77 -1.76
CA VAL A 34 -1.67 -1.88 -0.72
C VAL A 34 -1.63 -3.30 -0.14
N ALA A 35 -2.79 -3.84 0.24
CA ALA A 35 -2.90 -5.21 0.76
C ALA A 35 -2.40 -6.24 -0.27
N GLY A 36 -2.70 -6.04 -1.56
CA GLY A 36 -2.20 -6.90 -2.64
C GLY A 36 -0.67 -6.94 -2.73
N VAL A 37 0.00 -5.78 -2.61
CA VAL A 37 1.47 -5.74 -2.59
C VAL A 37 2.05 -6.41 -1.35
N LEU A 38 1.43 -6.23 -0.16
CA LEU A 38 1.87 -6.89 1.06
C LEU A 38 1.72 -8.42 0.96
N ALA A 39 0.60 -8.90 0.41
CA ALA A 39 0.36 -10.32 0.15
C ALA A 39 1.37 -10.89 -0.87
N ALA A 40 1.69 -10.15 -1.93
CA ALA A 40 2.72 -10.54 -2.88
C ALA A 40 4.11 -10.65 -2.22
N CYS A 41 4.44 -9.76 -1.28
CA CYS A 41 5.67 -9.86 -0.49
C CYS A 41 5.70 -11.16 0.33
N ARG A 42 4.58 -11.55 0.95
CA ARG A 42 4.46 -12.83 1.66
C ARG A 42 4.68 -14.03 0.75
N ALA A 43 4.03 -14.03 -0.42
CA ALA A 43 4.22 -15.07 -1.42
C ALA A 43 5.69 -15.18 -1.88
N ALA A 44 6.43 -14.07 -1.88
CA ALA A 44 7.86 -14.02 -2.18
C ALA A 44 8.79 -14.38 -1.00
N GLY A 45 8.26 -14.82 0.14
CA GLY A 45 9.05 -15.17 1.34
C GLY A 45 9.54 -13.96 2.15
N LEU A 46 8.94 -12.79 1.94
CA LEU A 46 9.16 -11.59 2.74
C LEU A 46 8.03 -11.42 3.76
N ALA A 47 8.35 -10.75 4.86
CA ALA A 47 7.45 -10.45 5.95
C ALA A 47 7.16 -8.94 5.96
N PRO A 48 5.95 -8.51 5.56
CA PRO A 48 5.47 -7.15 5.80
C PRO A 48 5.51 -6.81 7.28
N ARG A 49 6.15 -5.70 7.66
CA ARG A 49 6.28 -5.26 9.05
C ARG A 49 5.46 -4.02 9.37
N ALA A 50 5.32 -3.11 8.41
CA ALA A 50 4.53 -1.90 8.56
C ALA A 50 4.15 -1.35 7.19
N VAL A 51 3.07 -0.58 7.14
CA VAL A 51 2.75 0.29 6.00
C VAL A 51 2.26 1.63 6.51
N VAL A 52 2.72 2.71 5.87
CA VAL A 52 2.35 4.08 6.23
C VAL A 52 2.11 4.91 4.97
N PRO A 53 1.28 5.97 5.02
CA PRO A 53 1.18 6.91 3.92
C PRO A 53 2.48 7.72 3.76
N THR A 54 2.81 8.13 2.52
CA THR A 54 3.92 9.07 2.26
C THR A 54 3.68 10.45 2.87
N GLY A 55 2.44 10.78 3.21
CA GLY A 55 2.03 12.05 3.80
C GLY A 55 1.85 13.19 2.80
N VAL A 56 2.23 12.99 1.53
CA VAL A 56 1.97 13.91 0.41
C VAL A 56 1.56 13.13 -0.83
N PRO A 57 0.66 13.67 -1.67
CA PRO A 57 0.30 13.04 -2.94
C PRO A 57 1.51 12.99 -3.88
N GLY A 58 1.56 11.97 -4.75
CA GLY A 58 2.49 11.93 -5.87
C GLY A 58 2.22 13.05 -6.89
N SER A 59 3.10 13.19 -7.89
CA SER A 59 3.04 14.28 -8.88
C SER A 59 1.73 14.37 -9.68
N THR A 60 0.99 13.27 -9.79
CA THR A 60 -0.32 13.20 -10.47
C THR A 60 -1.51 13.26 -9.49
N GLY A 61 -1.26 13.48 -8.20
CA GLY A 61 -2.28 13.55 -7.16
C GLY A 61 -2.70 12.20 -6.56
N ASN A 62 -2.03 11.09 -6.94
CA ASN A 62 -2.29 9.79 -6.32
C ASN A 62 -1.76 9.74 -4.88
N HIS A 63 -2.51 9.12 -3.98
CA HIS A 63 -2.02 8.82 -2.63
C HIS A 63 -1.04 7.65 -2.72
N GLU A 64 0.14 7.79 -2.13
CA GLU A 64 1.20 6.78 -2.18
C GLU A 64 1.53 6.29 -0.75
N TYR A 65 2.07 5.06 -0.67
CA TYR A 65 2.30 4.38 0.61
C TYR A 65 3.69 3.76 0.65
N LEU A 66 4.28 3.69 1.85
CA LEU A 66 5.57 3.05 2.10
C LEU A 66 5.35 1.75 2.87
N GLY A 67 5.72 0.62 2.28
CA GLY A 67 5.71 -0.70 2.92
C GLY A 67 7.10 -1.09 3.41
N TRP A 68 7.25 -1.40 4.70
CA TRP A 68 8.48 -1.96 5.26
C TRP A 68 8.40 -3.49 5.27
N VAL A 69 9.35 -4.14 4.61
CA VAL A 69 9.43 -5.62 4.55
C VAL A 69 10.78 -6.12 5.06
N THR A 70 10.77 -7.32 5.64
CA THR A 70 11.94 -8.00 6.19
C THR A 70 11.92 -9.50 5.83
N ARG A 71 13.01 -10.23 6.06
CA ARG A 71 13.00 -11.71 6.00
C ARG A 71 12.56 -12.38 7.30
N ARG A 72 12.34 -11.59 8.35
CA ARG A 72 11.98 -12.05 9.70
C ARG A 72 10.46 -12.20 9.83
N ALA A 73 9.98 -13.43 9.65
CA ALA A 73 8.56 -13.75 9.76
C ALA A 73 7.97 -13.49 11.16
N ASP A 74 8.79 -13.57 12.21
CA ASP A 74 8.41 -13.27 13.60
C ASP A 74 8.06 -11.80 13.85
N LEU A 75 8.41 -10.91 12.92
CA LEU A 75 8.14 -9.47 12.98
C LEU A 75 7.08 -9.03 11.97
N ALA A 76 6.35 -9.99 11.37
CA ALA A 76 5.35 -9.70 10.37
C ALA A 76 4.09 -9.09 11.01
N LEU A 77 3.41 -8.21 10.25
CA LEU A 77 2.01 -7.90 10.46
C LEU A 77 1.20 -9.21 10.46
N THR A 78 0.10 -9.24 11.19
CA THR A 78 -0.81 -10.39 11.21
C THR A 78 -1.97 -10.24 10.22
N ASP A 79 -2.27 -9.01 9.82
CA ASP A 79 -3.37 -8.67 8.92
C ASP A 79 -2.96 -7.54 7.97
N ASP A 80 -2.75 -7.88 6.70
CA ASP A 80 -2.30 -6.93 5.67
C ASP A 80 -3.42 -5.96 5.27
N GLU A 81 -4.69 -6.41 5.30
CA GLU A 81 -5.82 -5.60 4.90
C GLU A 81 -6.15 -4.55 5.96
N ALA A 82 -6.13 -4.94 7.24
CA ALA A 82 -6.28 -4.00 8.35
C ALA A 82 -5.16 -2.94 8.37
N ALA A 83 -3.91 -3.36 8.14
CA ALA A 83 -2.78 -2.44 8.07
C ALA A 83 -2.88 -1.49 6.87
N ALA A 84 -3.29 -1.99 5.70
CA ALA A 84 -3.54 -1.18 4.53
C ALA A 84 -4.67 -0.16 4.77
N ALA A 85 -5.79 -0.59 5.35
CA ALA A 85 -6.91 0.26 5.70
C ALA A 85 -6.51 1.39 6.65
N ASP A 86 -5.67 1.08 7.64
CA ASP A 86 -5.17 2.08 8.58
C ASP A 86 -4.27 3.12 7.93
N ALA A 87 -3.35 2.69 7.06
CA ALA A 87 -2.51 3.61 6.30
C ALA A 87 -3.33 4.52 5.37
N VAL A 88 -4.38 3.98 4.72
CA VAL A 88 -5.29 4.75 3.87
C VAL A 88 -6.04 5.80 4.67
N ARG A 89 -6.66 5.43 5.80
CA ARG A 89 -7.35 6.38 6.70
C ARG A 89 -6.41 7.46 7.23
N THR A 90 -5.18 7.09 7.58
CA THR A 90 -4.17 8.03 8.10
C THR A 90 -3.78 9.09 7.07
N PHE A 91 -3.82 8.77 5.77
CA PHE A 91 -3.62 9.78 4.72
C PHE A 91 -4.79 10.76 4.68
N GLU A 92 -6.03 10.26 4.78
CA GLU A 92 -7.27 11.05 4.62
C GLU A 92 -7.58 11.95 5.82
N GLY A 93 -7.11 11.59 7.01
CA GLY A 93 -7.29 12.39 8.23
C GLY A 93 -6.31 13.56 8.38
N ARG A 94 -5.52 13.89 7.36
CA ARG A 94 -4.52 14.97 7.37
C ARG A 94 -4.92 16.15 6.49
#